data_AF-A0A5B7GQA7-F1
#
_entry.id   AF-A0A5B7GQA7-F1
#
_cell.length_a   1.000
_cell.length_b   1.000
_cell.length_c   1.000
_cell.angle_alpha   90.00
_cell.angle_beta   90.00
_cell.angle_gamma   90.00
#
_symmetry.space_group_name_H-M   'P 1'
#
loop_
_entity.id
_entity.type
_entity.pdbx_description
1 polymer ?
#
loop_
_entity_poly.entity_id
_entity_poly.type
_entity_poly.pdbx_seq_one_letter_code
_entity_poly.pdbx_strand_id
1 'polypeptide(L)'
;MRLNKSQFRELLELVRPAIAKWDTNMRKAVTPEERLEITLRHLATGESQSSLSYQFRVSQNLISSFIPEVCPAIYQALKEQHLKIPGKSTRM
;
A
#
# COMPACT_ATOMS: atom_id res chain seq x y z
N MET A 1 3.15 -5.44 -12.68
CA MET A 1 4.16 -5.60 -11.61
C MET A 1 4.25 -7.06 -11.18
N ARG A 2 5.45 -7.65 -11.10
CA ARG A 2 5.67 -9.00 -10.53
C ARG A 2 6.10 -8.86 -9.06
N LEU A 3 5.15 -8.57 -8.17
CA LEU A 3 5.33 -8.76 -6.73
C LEU A 3 4.96 -10.20 -6.40
N ASN A 4 5.89 -10.95 -5.80
CA ASN A 4 5.57 -12.27 -5.26
C ASN A 4 4.69 -12.12 -4.01
N LYS A 5 3.88 -13.15 -3.69
CA LYS A 5 3.01 -13.15 -2.50
C LYS A 5 3.77 -12.84 -1.21
N SER A 6 5.01 -13.30 -1.10
CA SER A 6 5.89 -13.03 0.04
C SER A 6 6.24 -11.54 0.16
N GLN A 7 6.65 -10.93 -0.96
CA GLN A 7 7.00 -9.50 -1.01
C GLN A 7 5.77 -8.61 -0.74
N PHE A 8 4.59 -9.03 -1.21
CA PHE A 8 3.34 -8.34 -0.88
C PHE A 8 3.06 -8.38 0.62
N ARG A 9 3.23 -9.55 1.27
CA ARG A 9 3.05 -9.68 2.72
C ARG A 9 4.06 -8.86 3.52
N GLU A 10 5.33 -8.85 3.11
CA GLU A 10 6.35 -8.02 3.75
C GLU A 10 6.02 -6.53 3.62
N LEU A 11 5.63 -6.08 2.43
CA LEU A 11 5.21 -4.70 2.21
C LEU A 11 3.96 -4.35 3.01
N LEU A 12 2.99 -5.28 3.09
CA LEU A 12 1.79 -5.11 3.90
C LEU A 12 2.11 -4.91 5.37
N GLU A 13 3.02 -5.71 5.94
CA GLU A 13 3.40 -5.57 7.35
C GLU A 13 4.12 -4.23 7.63
N LEU A 14 4.91 -3.74 6.67
CA LEU A 14 5.58 -2.43 6.78
C LEU A 14 4.60 -1.25 6.66
N VAL A 15 3.62 -1.37 5.76
CA VAL A 15 2.66 -0.29 5.46
C VAL A 15 1.47 -0.33 6.42
N ARG A 16 1.16 -1.49 7.01
CA ARG A 16 0.09 -1.72 8.00
C ARG A 16 -0.01 -0.62 9.06
N PRO A 17 1.05 -0.23 9.79
CA PRO A 17 0.94 0.82 10.80
C PRO A 17 0.53 2.19 10.24
N ALA A 18 0.84 2.49 8.97
CA ALA A 18 0.42 3.72 8.32
C ALA A 18 -1.06 3.66 7.87
N ILE A 19 -1.53 2.51 7.41
CA ILE A 19 -2.87 2.35 6.81
C ILE A 19 -3.94 1.81 7.77
N ALA A 20 -3.54 1.26 8.93
CA ALA A 20 -4.42 0.75 9.98
C ALA A 20 -5.13 1.86 10.77
N LYS A 21 -4.72 3.12 10.64
CA LYS A 21 -5.35 4.28 11.31
C LYS A 21 -6.80 4.55 10.88
N TRP A 22 -7.28 3.88 9.85
CA TRP A 22 -8.58 4.12 9.19
C TRP A 22 -9.52 2.90 9.30
N ASP A 23 -9.40 2.11 10.37
CA ASP A 23 -10.44 1.17 10.79
C ASP A 23 -11.57 1.94 11.49
N THR A 24 -12.38 2.64 10.71
CA THR A 24 -13.60 3.25 11.22
C THR A 24 -14.66 2.15 11.35
N ASN A 25 -15.11 1.92 12.58
CA ASN A 25 -16.00 0.86 13.05
C ASN A 25 -17.41 0.78 12.38
N MET A 26 -17.64 1.40 11.21
CA MET A 26 -18.93 1.39 10.53
C MET A 26 -18.80 1.06 9.03
N ARG A 27 -19.31 -0.15 8.70
CA ARG A 27 -19.43 -0.82 7.38
C ARG A 27 -18.14 -1.42 6.82
N LYS A 28 -18.16 -2.75 6.62
CA LYS A 28 -17.21 -3.59 5.85
C LYS A 28 -15.99 -2.79 5.36
N ALA A 29 -15.07 -2.50 6.26
CA ALA A 29 -13.93 -1.67 5.95
C ALA A 29 -13.09 -2.38 4.88
N VAL A 30 -12.81 -1.69 3.78
CA VAL A 30 -11.80 -2.14 2.81
C VAL A 30 -10.54 -2.41 3.61
N THR A 31 -10.13 -3.67 3.65
CA THR A 31 -9.05 -4.12 4.53
C THR A 31 -7.73 -3.42 4.16
N PRO A 32 -6.77 -3.32 5.09
CA PRO A 32 -5.42 -2.87 4.78
C PRO A 32 -4.81 -3.57 3.55
N GLU A 33 -5.10 -4.86 3.37
CA GLU A 33 -4.70 -5.66 2.20
C GLU A 33 -5.34 -5.16 0.90
N GLU A 34 -6.66 -5.01 0.88
CA GLU A 34 -7.37 -4.53 -0.31
C GLU A 34 -6.93 -3.12 -0.71
N ARG A 35 -6.71 -2.22 0.26
CA ARG A 35 -6.22 -0.86 -0.03
C ARG A 35 -4.84 -0.90 -0.69
N LEU A 36 -3.94 -1.72 -0.13
CA LEU A 36 -2.61 -1.91 -0.69
C LEU A 36 -2.68 -2.49 -2.11
N GLU A 37 -3.53 -3.49 -2.32
CA GLU A 37 -3.73 -4.11 -3.63
C GLU A 37 -4.26 -3.12 -4.67
N ILE A 38 -5.28 -2.32 -4.33
CA ILE A 38 -5.86 -1.31 -5.21
C ILE A 38 -4.81 -0.25 -5.58
N THR A 39 -4.06 0.26 -4.60
CA THR A 39 -3.00 1.25 -4.85
C THR A 39 -1.88 0.67 -5.70
N LEU A 40 -1.42 -0.57 -5.42
CA LEU A 40 -0.41 -1.22 -6.23
C LEU A 40 -0.88 -1.45 -7.66
N ARG A 41 -2.15 -1.81 -7.85
CA ARG A 41 -2.72 -1.94 -9.20
C ARG A 41 -2.74 -0.59 -9.91
N HIS A 42 -3.22 0.46 -9.25
CA HIS A 42 -3.20 1.82 -9.79
C HIS A 42 -1.79 2.23 -10.25
N LEU A 43 -0.76 1.98 -9.43
CA LEU A 43 0.63 2.28 -9.77
C LEU A 43 1.19 1.40 -10.90
N ALA A 44 0.76 0.14 -10.99
CA ALA A 44 1.25 -0.80 -11.98
C ALA A 44 0.58 -0.67 -13.36
N THR A 45 -0.69 -0.29 -13.41
CA THR A 45 -1.47 -0.19 -14.66
C THR A 45 -1.74 1.25 -15.09
N GLY A 46 -1.65 2.22 -14.19
CA GLY A 46 -2.00 3.62 -14.47
C GLY A 46 -3.50 3.83 -14.72
N GLU A 47 -4.35 2.87 -14.34
CA GLU A 47 -5.79 2.95 -14.56
C GLU A 47 -6.44 4.09 -13.76
N SER A 48 -7.49 4.68 -14.31
CA SER A 48 -8.29 5.69 -13.61
C SER A 48 -8.97 5.11 -12.37
N GLN A 49 -9.22 5.96 -11.38
CA GLN A 49 -9.91 5.59 -10.14
C GLN A 49 -11.33 5.06 -10.41
N SER A 50 -11.97 5.48 -11.50
CA SER A 50 -13.28 4.97 -11.95
C SER A 50 -13.23 3.52 -12.42
N SER A 51 -12.19 3.13 -13.17
CA SER A 51 -11.98 1.73 -13.58
C SER A 51 -11.69 0.84 -12.37
N LEU A 52 -10.87 1.32 -11.44
CA LEU A 52 -10.59 0.61 -10.18
C LEU A 52 -11.83 0.49 -9.30
N SER A 53 -12.67 1.53 -9.25
CA SER A 53 -13.93 1.50 -8.52
C SER A 53 -14.84 0.37 -9.01
N TYR A 54 -14.92 0.17 -10.32
CA TYR A 54 -15.70 -0.92 -10.91
C TYR A 54 -15.10 -2.30 -10.64
N GLN A 55 -13.77 -2.45 -10.78
CA GLN A 55 -13.08 -3.73 -10.56
C GLN A 55 -13.17 -4.22 -9.11
N PHE A 56 -12.93 -3.34 -8.14
CA PHE A 56 -12.86 -3.71 -6.71
C PHE A 56 -14.17 -3.47 -5.96
N ARG A 57 -15.20 -2.93 -6.63
CA ARG A 57 -16.48 -2.54 -6.03
C ARG A 57 -16.31 -1.59 -4.84
N VAL A 58 -15.29 -0.74 -4.92
CA VAL A 58 -14.99 0.30 -3.93
C VAL A 58 -15.37 1.64 -4.51
N SER A 59 -15.96 2.54 -3.71
CA SER A 59 -16.34 3.87 -4.20
C SER A 59 -15.12 4.68 -4.62
N GLN A 60 -15.20 5.38 -5.76
CA GLN A 60 -14.14 6.25 -6.25
C GLN A 60 -13.66 7.28 -5.20
N ASN A 61 -14.58 7.84 -4.41
CA ASN A 61 -14.23 8.76 -3.32
C ASN A 61 -13.29 8.13 -2.28
N LEU A 62 -13.50 6.85 -1.95
CA LEU A 62 -12.64 6.14 -1.01
C LEU A 62 -11.27 5.86 -1.61
N ILE A 63 -11.23 5.46 -2.90
CA ILE A 63 -9.97 5.27 -3.63
C ILE A 63 -9.15 6.56 -3.67
N SER A 64 -9.81 7.68 -3.99
CA SER A 64 -9.17 8.99 -4.01
C SER A 64 -8.66 9.43 -2.63
N SER A 65 -9.33 9.02 -1.54
CA SER A 65 -8.90 9.37 -0.19
C SER A 65 -7.66 8.57 0.24
N PHE A 66 -7.62 7.25 0.01
CA PHE A 66 -6.51 6.44 0.53
C PHE A 66 -5.29 6.37 -0.40
N ILE A 67 -5.42 6.49 -1.73
CA ILE A 67 -4.25 6.46 -2.64
C ILE A 67 -3.13 7.43 -2.21
N PRO A 68 -3.39 8.73 -1.93
CA PRO A 68 -2.35 9.66 -1.52
C PRO A 68 -1.75 9.36 -0.14
N GLU A 69 -2.38 8.52 0.68
CA GLU A 69 -1.83 8.07 1.96
C GLU A 69 -1.01 6.78 1.83
N VAL A 70 -1.49 5.83 1.01
CA VAL A 70 -0.85 4.53 0.80
C VAL A 70 0.40 4.68 -0.08
N CYS A 71 0.37 5.54 -1.11
CA CYS A 71 1.52 5.81 -1.98
C CYS A 71 2.81 6.21 -1.24
N PRO A 72 2.81 7.25 -0.37
CA PRO A 72 4.00 7.63 0.39
C PRO A 72 4.41 6.56 1.39
N ALA A 73 3.45 5.84 1.98
CA ALA A 73 3.77 4.74 2.90
C ALA A 73 4.49 3.59 2.17
N ILE A 74 4.04 3.20 0.97
CA ILE A 74 4.75 2.25 0.10
C ILE A 74 6.15 2.77 -0.23
N TYR A 75 6.24 4.03 -0.66
CA TYR A 75 7.52 4.64 -1.03
C TYR A 75 8.51 4.61 0.13
N GLN A 76 8.06 4.94 1.34
CA GLN A 76 8.89 4.95 2.54
C GLN A 76 9.31 3.54 2.95
N ALA A 77 8.39 2.57 2.94
CA ALA A 77 8.70 1.17 3.20
C ALA A 77 9.74 0.60 2.22
N LEU A 78 9.58 0.88 0.92
CA LEU A 78 10.55 0.46 -0.11
C LEU A 78 11.88 1.20 0.03
N LYS A 79 11.86 2.48 0.38
CA LYS A 79 13.06 3.27 0.66
C LYS A 79 13.83 2.66 1.84
N GLU A 80 13.18 2.31 2.94
CA GLU A 80 13.89 1.71 4.08
C GLU A 80 14.46 0.32 3.78
N GLN A 81 13.77 -0.49 2.96
CA GLN A 81 14.23 -1.82 2.57
C GLN A 81 15.37 -1.79 1.53
N HIS A 82 15.26 -0.96 0.50
CA HIS A 82 16.22 -0.92 -0.62
C HIS A 82 17.33 0.12 -0.45
N LEU A 83 17.08 1.18 0.30
CA LEU A 83 18.07 2.19 0.68
C LEU A 83 18.66 1.83 2.04
N LYS A 84 18.94 0.54 2.28
CA LYS A 84 19.90 0.12 3.31
C LYS A 84 21.23 0.78 2.99
N ILE A 85 21.47 1.93 3.60
CA ILE A 85 22.76 2.58 3.66
C ILE A 85 23.71 1.51 4.26
N PRO A 86 24.80 1.11 3.59
CA PRO A 86 25.80 0.26 4.22
C PRO A 86 26.52 1.09 5.29
N GLY A 87 25.95 1.13 6.48
CA GLY A 87 26.51 1.74 7.68
C GLY A 87 25.74 1.18 8.86
N LYS A 88 26.23 0.17 9.56
CA LYS A 88 27.53 0.18 10.23
C LYS A 88 28.22 -1.18 10.12
N SER A 89 29.39 -1.18 9.47
CA SER A 89 30.47 -2.05 9.92
C SER A 89 30.90 -1.54 11.28
N THR A 90 30.42 -2.16 12.35
CA THR A 90 31.10 -2.10 13.64
C THR A 90 31.48 -3.53 13.96
N ARG A 91 32.62 -3.94 13.39
CA ARG A 91 33.50 -4.89 14.06
C ARG A 91 33.89 -4.25 15.40
N MET A 92 33.51 -4.90 16.49
CA MET A 92 34.30 -4.92 17.71
C MET A 92 34.71 -6.37 17.94
#